data_AF-A0A2H0R0M5-F1
#
_entry.id   AF-A0A2H0R0M5-F1
#
_cell.length_a   1.000
_cell.length_b   1.000
_cell.length_c   1.000
_cell.angle_alpha   90.00
_cell.angle_beta   90.00
_cell.angle_gamma   90.00
#
_symmetry.space_group_name_H-M   'P 1'
#
loop_
_entity.id
_entity.type
_entity.pdbx_description
1 polymer ?
#
loop_
_entity_poly.entity_id
_entity_poly.type
_entity_poly.pdbx_seq_one_letter_code
_entity_poly.pdbx_strand_id
1 'polypeptide(L)'
;MKKGIINNKTFALSFNPKQVVKRLLSSLPDRAQDVIVGRFGFNPEGKEMTLEAIGKKYGITRERVRQIENYAINHIRKADTYEKESNVFDELKNTINKMGGLISEDDLLDYLGKDVLSKKYIHFLLVVGDDFNKIKEDIEFKHRWNIDSNLSDKIHEAIKKLYSKLGDDDIIPESEIISSFLEHLKEVADEYKKDEILTRWLSISKNISKNPLGEWGKTKSSNIKIKGVRDYAYLILRKHGSPIHFREVAKLISEVFNKKAHVATTHNEIIKDPRFVLVGRGLYALKEWGYSTGIVRDVILEIIKKNGPLNKEKILEKVMKERYVKANTIIVNLQNPKYFKKNKQGLYTTL
;
A
#
# COMPACT_ATOMS: atom_id res chain seq x y z
N MET A 1 9.62 -8.96 -8.10
CA MET A 1 8.51 -8.18 -7.53
C MET A 1 7.26 -8.56 -8.29
N LYS A 2 6.36 -9.37 -7.71
CA LYS A 2 5.03 -9.60 -8.26
C LYS A 2 4.09 -8.69 -7.49
N LYS A 3 3.41 -7.77 -8.18
CA LYS A 3 2.26 -7.00 -7.66
C LYS A 3 1.33 -8.00 -6.97
N GLY A 4 0.82 -7.67 -5.78
CA GLY A 4 -0.13 -8.50 -5.06
C GLY A 4 -1.24 -8.92 -6.00
N ILE A 5 -1.52 -10.23 -6.04
CA ILE A 5 -2.54 -10.81 -6.90
C ILE A 5 -3.88 -10.40 -6.29
N ILE A 6 -4.38 -9.23 -6.68
CA ILE A 6 -5.82 -9.02 -6.76
C ILE A 6 -6.21 -9.86 -7.97
N ASN A 7 -6.99 -10.93 -7.76
CA ASN A 7 -7.66 -11.64 -8.84
C ASN A 7 -8.68 -10.69 -9.49
N ASN A 8 -8.19 -9.71 -10.24
CA ASN A 8 -9.02 -8.86 -11.09
C ASN A 8 -9.45 -9.74 -12.25
N LYS A 9 -10.69 -10.24 -12.20
CA LYS A 9 -11.37 -10.67 -13.41
C LYS A 9 -11.32 -9.47 -14.36
N THR A 10 -10.56 -9.58 -15.44
CA THR A 10 -10.52 -8.56 -16.49
C THR A 10 -11.95 -8.31 -16.95
N PHE A 11 -12.36 -7.05 -16.96
CA PHE A 11 -13.66 -6.67 -17.47
C PHE A 11 -13.74 -7.00 -18.95
N ALA A 12 -14.80 -7.70 -19.35
CA ALA A 12 -15.04 -8.02 -20.74
C ALA A 12 -15.71 -6.81 -21.41
N LEU A 13 -14.92 -6.02 -22.13
CA LEU A 13 -15.42 -4.95 -22.98
C LEU A 13 -16.35 -5.52 -24.07
N SER A 14 -17.45 -4.83 -24.35
CA SER A 14 -18.40 -5.25 -25.41
C SER A 14 -17.84 -5.10 -26.83
N PHE A 15 -16.71 -4.39 -26.97
CA PHE A 15 -16.06 -4.09 -28.24
C PHE A 15 -14.59 -4.55 -28.27
N ASN A 16 -14.02 -4.60 -29.48
CA ASN A 16 -12.59 -4.85 -29.67
C ASN A 16 -11.82 -3.51 -29.80
N PRO A 17 -11.00 -3.10 -28.81
CA PRO A 17 -10.32 -1.81 -28.83
C PRO A 17 -9.49 -1.56 -30.08
N LYS A 18 -8.81 -2.59 -30.61
CA LYS A 18 -7.98 -2.47 -31.82
C LYS A 18 -8.83 -2.10 -33.04
N GLN A 19 -10.02 -2.67 -33.18
CA GLN A 19 -10.90 -2.40 -34.31
C GLN A 19 -11.49 -1.00 -34.23
N VAL A 20 -11.92 -0.58 -33.04
CA VAL A 20 -12.42 0.79 -32.81
C VAL A 20 -11.33 1.81 -33.17
N VAL A 21 -10.12 1.65 -32.62
CA VAL A 21 -9.01 2.56 -32.91
C VAL A 21 -8.70 2.58 -34.41
N LYS A 22 -8.70 1.44 -35.11
CA LYS A 22 -8.49 1.41 -36.57
C LYS A 22 -9.53 2.26 -37.32
N ARG A 23 -10.81 2.19 -36.93
CA ARG A 23 -11.88 2.99 -37.55
C ARG A 23 -11.72 4.47 -37.25
N LEU A 24 -11.42 4.85 -36.01
CA LEU A 24 -11.14 6.24 -35.64
C LEU A 24 -9.96 6.81 -36.45
N LEU A 25 -8.88 6.04 -36.58
CA LEU A 25 -7.68 6.45 -37.32
C LEU A 25 -7.91 6.58 -38.83
N SER A 26 -8.90 5.88 -39.42
CA SER A 26 -9.19 6.00 -40.86
C SER A 26 -9.76 7.35 -41.29
N SER A 27 -10.19 8.18 -40.32
CA SER A 27 -10.60 9.57 -40.59
C SER A 27 -9.40 10.52 -40.77
N LEU A 28 -8.20 10.11 -40.37
CA LEU A 28 -7.03 10.96 -40.36
C LEU A 28 -6.30 10.96 -41.71
N PRO A 29 -5.66 12.09 -42.09
CA PRO A 29 -4.65 12.07 -43.15
C PRO A 29 -3.48 11.14 -42.81
N ASP A 30 -2.90 10.47 -43.80
CA ASP A 30 -1.85 9.45 -43.66
C ASP A 30 -0.72 9.86 -42.70
N ARG A 31 -0.25 11.12 -42.82
CA ARG A 31 0.83 11.62 -41.97
C ARG A 31 0.42 11.74 -40.50
N ALA A 32 -0.79 12.21 -40.22
CA ALA A 32 -1.30 12.29 -38.86
C ALA A 32 -1.54 10.89 -38.28
N GLN A 33 -2.04 9.97 -39.10
CA GLN A 33 -2.22 8.58 -38.73
C GLN A 33 -0.89 7.90 -38.35
N ASP A 34 0.17 8.03 -39.18
CA ASP A 34 1.48 7.43 -38.86
C ASP A 34 2.08 8.01 -37.58
N VAL A 35 1.95 9.32 -37.36
CA VAL A 35 2.38 9.95 -36.10
C VAL A 35 1.67 9.30 -34.91
N ILE A 36 0.34 9.13 -34.95
CA ILE A 36 -0.42 8.50 -33.86
C ILE A 36 -0.04 7.02 -33.68
N VAL A 37 0.10 6.26 -34.77
CA VAL A 37 0.52 4.85 -34.74
C VAL A 37 1.90 4.71 -34.07
N GLY A 38 2.84 5.61 -34.39
CA GLY A 38 4.15 5.66 -33.76
C GLY A 38 4.10 6.09 -32.29
N ARG A 39 3.33 7.13 -31.95
CA ARG A 39 3.23 7.67 -30.58
C ARG A 39 2.65 6.67 -29.58
N PHE A 40 1.63 5.92 -29.97
CA PHE A 40 0.93 4.96 -29.11
C PHE A 40 1.40 3.51 -29.31
N GLY A 41 2.36 3.27 -30.21
CA GLY A 41 2.96 1.95 -30.41
C GLY A 41 2.00 0.94 -31.01
N PHE A 42 1.18 1.36 -31.97
CA PHE A 42 0.30 0.48 -32.76
C PHE A 42 1.01 -0.17 -33.96
N ASN A 43 2.30 0.08 -34.09
CA ASN A 43 3.17 -0.56 -35.08
C ASN A 43 3.35 -2.06 -34.81
N PRO A 44 3.81 -2.85 -35.80
CA PRO A 44 4.05 -4.29 -35.62
C PRO A 44 5.01 -4.63 -34.47
N GLU A 45 5.93 -3.71 -34.16
CA GLU A 45 6.90 -3.84 -33.07
C GLU A 45 6.29 -3.59 -31.68
N GLY A 46 5.10 -2.99 -31.62
CA GLY A 46 4.42 -2.62 -30.37
C GLY A 46 5.12 -1.51 -29.56
N LYS A 47 6.08 -0.78 -30.15
CA LYS A 47 6.94 0.19 -29.44
C LYS A 47 6.47 1.62 -29.66
N GLU A 48 6.36 2.37 -28.57
CA GLU A 48 6.06 3.80 -28.61
C GLU A 48 7.29 4.59 -29.02
N MET A 49 7.09 5.57 -29.90
CA MET A 49 8.12 6.52 -30.31
C MET A 49 7.94 7.84 -29.57
N THR A 50 9.06 8.44 -29.14
CA THR A 50 9.04 9.80 -28.59
C THR A 50 8.73 10.82 -29.69
N LEU A 51 8.22 11.99 -29.29
CA LEU A 51 8.04 13.12 -30.21
C LEU A 51 9.33 13.47 -30.97
N GLU A 52 10.49 13.32 -30.32
CA GLU A 52 11.79 13.57 -30.95
C GLU A 52 12.14 12.50 -32.00
N ALA A 53 11.91 11.23 -31.72
CA ALA A 53 12.17 10.14 -32.66
C ALA A 53 11.31 10.26 -33.92
N ILE A 54 10.02 10.61 -33.76
CA ILE A 54 9.12 10.89 -34.87
C ILE A 54 9.55 12.16 -35.61
N GLY A 55 9.99 13.19 -34.89
CA GLY A 55 10.51 14.43 -35.48
C GLY A 55 11.69 14.16 -36.41
N LYS A 56 12.64 13.34 -35.95
CA LYS A 56 13.79 12.88 -36.76
C LYS A 56 13.35 12.10 -38.00
N LYS A 57 12.40 11.16 -37.87
CA LYS A 57 11.84 10.39 -39.00
C LYS A 57 11.27 11.30 -40.10
N TYR A 58 10.64 12.41 -39.72
CA TYR A 58 9.95 13.31 -40.63
C TYR A 58 10.71 14.60 -40.97
N GLY A 59 11.94 14.79 -40.45
CA GLY A 59 12.70 16.03 -40.61
C GLY A 59 12.00 17.27 -40.02
N ILE A 60 11.23 17.12 -38.94
CA ILE A 60 10.51 18.21 -38.28
C ILE A 60 10.83 18.32 -36.80
N THR A 61 10.54 19.47 -36.21
CA THR A 61 10.77 19.70 -34.78
C THR A 61 9.83 18.87 -33.92
N ARG A 62 10.27 18.58 -32.68
CA ARG A 62 9.46 17.94 -31.64
C ARG A 62 8.11 18.64 -31.44
N GLU A 63 8.13 19.97 -31.45
CA GLU A 63 6.92 20.78 -31.28
C GLU A 63 5.96 20.62 -32.45
N ARG A 64 6.47 20.52 -33.69
CA ARG A 64 5.63 20.25 -34.85
C ARG A 64 4.96 18.88 -34.76
N VAL A 65 5.64 17.86 -34.24
CA VAL A 65 5.02 16.55 -33.98
C VAL A 65 3.91 16.66 -32.94
N ARG A 66 4.12 17.42 -31.86
CA ARG A 66 3.10 17.67 -30.83
C ARG A 66 1.85 18.35 -31.42
N GLN A 67 2.05 19.32 -32.31
CA GLN A 67 0.95 19.97 -33.02
C GLN A 67 0.17 18.99 -33.91
N ILE A 68 0.87 18.08 -34.62
CA ILE A 68 0.22 17.05 -35.44
C ILE A 68 -0.57 16.07 -34.55
N GLU A 69 -0.03 15.66 -33.40
CA GLU A 69 -0.71 14.80 -32.43
C GLU A 69 -2.01 15.45 -31.92
N ASN A 70 -1.94 16.73 -31.51
CA ASN A 70 -3.12 17.48 -31.07
C ASN A 70 -4.14 17.67 -32.21
N TYR A 71 -3.68 17.98 -33.42
CA TYR A 71 -4.53 18.07 -34.60
C TYR A 71 -5.26 16.76 -34.85
N ALA A 72 -4.56 15.62 -34.79
CA ALA A 72 -5.14 14.31 -35.02
C ALA A 72 -6.23 13.97 -34.00
N ILE A 73 -5.97 14.19 -32.71
CA ILE A 73 -6.97 13.95 -31.66
C ILE A 73 -8.22 14.81 -31.89
N ASN A 74 -8.04 16.11 -32.14
CA ASN A 74 -9.16 17.03 -32.39
C ASN A 74 -9.90 16.72 -33.69
N HIS A 75 -9.21 16.22 -34.71
CA HIS A 75 -9.83 15.80 -35.97
C HIS A 75 -10.70 14.56 -35.76
N ILE A 76 -10.21 13.56 -35.01
CA ILE A 76 -10.99 12.36 -34.69
C ILE A 76 -12.28 12.74 -33.97
N ARG A 77 -12.20 13.59 -32.93
CA ARG A 77 -13.37 14.03 -32.13
C ARG A 77 -14.47 14.68 -32.96
N LYS A 78 -14.12 15.31 -34.09
CA LYS A 78 -15.05 15.99 -35.00
C LYS A 78 -15.53 15.14 -36.18
N ALA A 79 -14.97 13.94 -36.36
CA ALA A 79 -15.30 13.08 -37.48
C ALA A 79 -16.53 12.21 -37.17
N ASP A 80 -17.36 11.93 -38.18
CA ASP A 80 -18.51 11.03 -38.07
C ASP A 80 -18.17 9.65 -37.48
N THR A 81 -16.92 9.20 -37.67
CA THR A 81 -16.43 7.94 -37.08
C THR A 81 -16.42 7.96 -35.55
N TYR A 82 -16.22 9.12 -34.92
CA TYR A 82 -16.25 9.24 -33.46
C TYR A 82 -17.68 9.15 -32.93
N GLU A 83 -18.63 9.85 -33.57
CA GLU A 83 -20.05 9.77 -33.23
C GLU A 83 -20.60 8.35 -33.37
N LYS A 84 -20.21 7.63 -34.42
CA LYS A 84 -20.57 6.21 -34.64
C LYS A 84 -20.04 5.26 -33.56
N GLU A 85 -19.00 5.64 -32.84
CA GLU A 85 -18.41 4.87 -31.74
C GLU A 85 -18.79 5.44 -30.36
N SER A 86 -19.82 6.30 -30.28
CA SER A 86 -20.33 6.89 -29.03
C SER A 86 -20.57 5.84 -27.94
N ASN A 87 -21.17 4.71 -28.30
CA ASN A 87 -21.40 3.58 -27.39
C ASN A 87 -20.12 3.05 -26.71
N VAL A 88 -18.96 3.11 -27.39
CA VAL A 88 -17.67 2.71 -26.83
C VAL A 88 -17.25 3.67 -25.72
N PHE A 89 -17.37 4.97 -25.96
CA PHE A 89 -17.04 6.00 -24.98
C PHE A 89 -18.01 6.00 -23.80
N ASP A 90 -19.31 5.78 -24.06
CA ASP A 90 -20.32 5.61 -23.01
C ASP A 90 -20.04 4.39 -22.13
N GLU A 91 -19.65 3.25 -22.71
CA GLU A 91 -19.28 2.06 -21.93
C GLU A 91 -18.06 2.34 -21.04
N LEU A 92 -17.03 3.00 -21.56
CA LEU A 92 -15.83 3.37 -20.80
C LEU A 92 -16.18 4.36 -19.67
N LYS A 93 -16.97 5.40 -19.98
CA LYS A 93 -17.43 6.39 -19.00
C LYS A 93 -18.25 5.74 -17.89
N ASN A 94 -19.23 4.91 -18.24
CA ASN A 94 -20.04 4.17 -17.28
C ASN A 94 -19.19 3.23 -16.42
N THR A 95 -18.17 2.62 -17.00
CA THR A 95 -17.24 1.76 -16.25
C THR A 95 -16.42 2.57 -15.25
N ILE A 96 -15.82 3.69 -15.65
CA ILE A 96 -15.08 4.57 -14.74
C ILE A 96 -16.01 5.13 -13.66
N ASN A 97 -17.24 5.51 -14.02
CA ASN A 97 -18.24 5.99 -13.07
C ASN A 97 -18.55 4.93 -12.00
N LYS A 98 -18.84 3.69 -12.40
CA LYS A 98 -19.06 2.56 -11.48
C LYS A 98 -17.85 2.27 -10.59
N MET A 99 -16.64 2.58 -11.06
CA MET A 99 -15.39 2.44 -10.30
C MET A 99 -15.08 3.63 -9.39
N GLY A 100 -15.94 4.66 -9.35
CA GLY A 100 -15.79 5.82 -8.48
C GLY A 100 -15.40 7.13 -9.16
N GLY A 101 -15.50 7.21 -10.49
CA GLY A 101 -15.30 8.46 -11.24
C GLY A 101 -13.86 9.01 -11.29
N LEU A 102 -12.97 8.54 -10.41
CA LEU A 102 -11.53 8.81 -10.34
C LEU A 102 -10.79 7.50 -10.11
N ILE A 103 -9.79 7.21 -10.95
CA ILE A 103 -9.04 5.95 -10.88
C ILE A 103 -7.59 6.14 -11.36
N SER A 104 -6.65 5.36 -10.80
CA SER A 104 -5.28 5.34 -11.31
C SER A 104 -5.21 4.72 -12.72
N GLU A 105 -4.30 5.22 -13.55
CA GLU A 105 -4.13 4.73 -14.94
C GLU A 105 -3.76 3.23 -14.96
N ASP A 106 -2.84 2.83 -14.09
CA ASP A 106 -2.43 1.43 -13.95
C ASP A 106 -3.63 0.53 -13.60
N ASP A 107 -4.40 0.88 -12.58
CA ASP A 107 -5.52 0.05 -12.13
C ASP A 107 -6.63 -0.02 -13.18
N LEU A 108 -6.92 1.09 -13.87
CA LEU A 108 -7.92 1.14 -14.93
C LEU A 108 -7.50 0.27 -16.13
N LEU A 109 -6.25 0.41 -16.59
CA LEU A 109 -5.75 -0.38 -17.72
C LEU A 109 -5.59 -1.86 -17.34
N ASP A 110 -5.18 -2.18 -16.12
CA ASP A 110 -5.12 -3.55 -15.61
C ASP A 110 -6.52 -4.19 -15.52
N TYR A 111 -7.56 -3.39 -15.22
CA TYR A 111 -8.95 -3.85 -15.17
C TYR A 111 -9.57 -4.07 -16.55
N LEU A 112 -9.35 -3.15 -17.50
CA LEU A 112 -9.97 -3.19 -18.83
C LEU A 112 -9.18 -4.02 -19.85
N GLY A 113 -7.85 -4.12 -19.70
CA GLY A 113 -6.95 -4.66 -20.70
C GLY A 113 -6.39 -6.04 -20.34
N LYS A 114 -6.61 -7.02 -21.23
CA LYS A 114 -6.08 -8.40 -21.07
C LYS A 114 -4.58 -8.54 -21.32
N ASP A 115 -4.01 -7.67 -22.15
CA ASP A 115 -2.61 -7.71 -22.58
C ASP A 115 -2.07 -6.28 -22.81
N VAL A 116 -0.74 -6.17 -22.94
CA VAL A 116 -0.05 -4.87 -23.10
C VAL A 116 -0.57 -4.08 -24.30
N LEU A 117 -0.83 -4.73 -25.43
CA LEU A 117 -1.27 -4.05 -26.64
C LEU A 117 -2.72 -3.60 -26.51
N SER A 118 -3.60 -4.44 -25.95
CA SER A 118 -4.99 -4.05 -25.64
C SER A 118 -5.04 -2.82 -24.72
N LYS A 119 -4.16 -2.74 -23.71
CA LYS A 119 -4.05 -1.57 -22.81
C LYS A 119 -3.67 -0.30 -23.56
N LYS A 120 -2.79 -0.37 -24.55
CA LYS A 120 -2.42 0.79 -25.39
C LYS A 120 -3.58 1.32 -26.22
N TYR A 121 -4.38 0.43 -26.82
CA TYR A 121 -5.58 0.84 -27.54
C TYR A 121 -6.61 1.51 -26.60
N ILE A 122 -6.85 0.93 -25.43
CA ILE A 122 -7.75 1.51 -24.42
C ILE A 122 -7.22 2.88 -23.96
N HIS A 123 -5.91 2.98 -23.70
CA HIS A 123 -5.27 4.24 -23.34
C HIS A 123 -5.51 5.33 -24.38
N PHE A 124 -5.39 5.01 -25.67
CA PHE A 124 -5.69 5.96 -26.74
C PHE A 124 -7.17 6.34 -26.79
N LEU A 125 -8.10 5.40 -26.58
CA LEU A 125 -9.53 5.73 -26.48
C LEU A 125 -9.81 6.71 -25.34
N LEU A 126 -9.15 6.55 -24.19
CA LEU A 126 -9.25 7.52 -23.08
C LEU A 126 -8.66 8.89 -23.45
N VAL A 127 -7.57 8.94 -24.21
CA VAL A 127 -6.99 10.22 -24.68
C VAL A 127 -7.91 10.92 -25.68
N VAL A 128 -8.58 10.16 -26.55
CA VAL A 128 -9.46 10.71 -27.59
C VAL A 128 -10.83 11.08 -27.03
N GLY A 129 -11.38 10.35 -26.07
CA GLY A 129 -12.71 10.65 -25.52
C GLY A 129 -12.75 11.98 -24.77
N ASP A 130 -13.81 12.77 -25.01
CA ASP A 130 -13.98 14.10 -24.39
C ASP A 130 -14.33 14.04 -22.89
N ASP A 131 -14.93 12.95 -22.44
CA ASP A 131 -15.34 12.77 -21.04
C ASP A 131 -14.19 12.42 -20.09
N PHE A 132 -12.98 12.18 -20.60
CA PHE A 132 -11.87 11.66 -19.79
C PHE A 132 -10.76 12.69 -19.60
N ASN A 133 -10.49 13.01 -18.35
CA ASN A 133 -9.46 13.97 -17.97
C ASN A 133 -8.26 13.23 -17.37
N LYS A 134 -7.11 13.27 -18.05
CA LYS A 134 -5.85 12.72 -17.52
C LYS A 134 -5.18 13.74 -16.60
N ILE A 135 -4.90 13.32 -15.37
CA ILE A 135 -4.00 14.06 -14.47
C ILE A 135 -2.66 13.30 -14.44
N LYS A 136 -1.59 14.03 -14.77
CA LYS A 136 -0.25 13.45 -14.75
C LYS A 136 0.19 13.15 -13.32
N GLU A 137 1.03 12.14 -13.19
CA GLU A 137 1.70 11.82 -11.95
C GLU A 137 2.45 13.05 -11.40
N ASP A 138 2.32 13.24 -10.10
CA ASP A 138 2.96 14.31 -9.35
C ASP A 138 3.65 13.73 -8.10
N ILE A 139 4.12 14.58 -7.18
CA ILE A 139 4.84 14.12 -5.99
C ILE A 139 3.92 13.30 -5.06
N GLU A 140 2.62 13.61 -5.03
CA GLU A 140 1.64 13.06 -4.08
C GLU A 140 0.82 11.91 -4.67
N PHE A 141 0.57 11.93 -5.98
CA PHE A 141 -0.39 11.05 -6.64
C PHE A 141 0.17 10.42 -7.90
N LYS A 142 -0.31 9.22 -8.21
CA LYS A 142 -0.03 8.49 -9.46
C LYS A 142 -0.72 9.13 -10.67
N HIS A 143 -0.35 8.69 -11.87
CA HIS A 143 -1.16 8.92 -13.07
C HIS A 143 -2.59 8.43 -12.86
N ARG A 144 -3.57 9.25 -13.24
CA ARG A 144 -4.98 8.99 -12.97
C ARG A 144 -5.90 9.65 -13.99
N TRP A 145 -7.09 9.08 -14.11
CA TRP A 145 -8.16 9.53 -14.98
C TRP A 145 -9.38 9.88 -14.16
N ASN A 146 -10.06 10.97 -14.50
CA ASN A 146 -11.36 11.33 -13.94
C ASN A 146 -12.37 11.68 -15.04
N ILE A 147 -13.65 11.48 -14.72
CA ILE A 147 -14.79 11.93 -15.55
C ILE A 147 -15.50 13.16 -14.96
N ASP A 148 -15.12 13.55 -13.74
CA ASP A 148 -15.61 14.74 -13.05
C ASP A 148 -14.44 15.37 -12.27
N SER A 149 -14.04 16.57 -12.69
CA SER A 149 -12.94 17.29 -12.07
C SER A 149 -13.27 17.80 -10.67
N ASN A 150 -14.53 18.18 -10.40
CA ASN A 150 -14.95 18.64 -9.08
C ASN A 150 -14.91 17.49 -8.06
N LEU A 151 -15.42 16.31 -8.45
CA LEU A 151 -15.27 15.10 -7.64
C LEU A 151 -13.79 14.78 -7.41
N SER A 152 -12.98 14.86 -8.46
CA SER A 152 -11.54 14.59 -8.37
C SER A 152 -10.85 15.51 -7.35
N ASP A 153 -11.14 16.81 -7.36
CA ASP A 153 -10.54 17.78 -6.45
C ASP A 153 -10.94 17.53 -4.99
N LYS A 154 -12.21 17.21 -4.75
CA LYS A 154 -12.70 16.81 -3.42
C LYS A 154 -11.96 15.58 -2.88
N ILE A 155 -11.73 14.58 -3.73
CA ILE A 155 -11.00 13.35 -3.33
C ILE A 155 -9.53 13.67 -3.01
N HIS A 156 -8.85 14.46 -3.85
CA HIS A 156 -7.46 14.85 -3.58
C HIS A 156 -7.32 15.59 -2.25
N GLU A 157 -8.18 16.57 -2.00
CA GLU A 157 -8.17 17.34 -0.75
C GLU A 157 -8.49 16.46 0.46
N ALA A 158 -9.43 15.51 0.33
CA ALA A 158 -9.72 14.55 1.38
C ALA A 158 -8.50 13.66 1.70
N ILE A 159 -7.78 13.18 0.68
CA ILE A 159 -6.56 12.36 0.88
C ILE A 159 -5.45 13.17 1.55
N LYS A 160 -5.24 14.43 1.14
CA LYS A 160 -4.24 15.33 1.77
C LYS A 160 -4.57 15.59 3.24
N LYS A 161 -5.84 15.88 3.55
CA LYS A 161 -6.32 16.08 4.92
C LYS A 161 -6.12 14.83 5.78
N LEU A 162 -6.48 13.65 5.26
CA LEU A 162 -6.23 12.38 5.91
C LEU A 162 -4.73 12.19 6.18
N TYR A 163 -3.88 12.36 5.16
CA TYR A 163 -2.43 12.22 5.29
C TYR A 163 -1.83 13.11 6.38
N SER A 164 -2.30 14.35 6.49
CA SER A 164 -1.81 15.32 7.48
C SER A 164 -2.09 14.90 8.93
N LYS A 165 -3.11 14.06 9.16
CA LYS A 165 -3.47 13.55 10.48
C LYS A 165 -2.76 12.25 10.86
N LEU A 166 -2.13 11.58 9.90
CA LEU A 166 -1.41 10.32 10.17
C LEU A 166 -0.10 10.59 10.92
N GLY A 167 0.18 9.78 11.93
CA GLY A 167 1.50 9.63 12.52
C GLY A 167 2.50 8.98 11.56
N ASP A 168 3.78 9.14 11.83
CA ASP A 168 4.84 8.61 10.94
C ASP A 168 4.96 7.09 11.00
N ASP A 169 4.57 6.46 12.10
CA ASP A 169 4.67 5.01 12.32
C ASP A 169 3.33 4.32 12.54
N ASP A 170 2.23 5.03 12.32
CA ASP A 170 0.87 4.52 12.46
C ASP A 170 0.64 3.29 11.58
N ILE A 171 -0.03 2.30 12.16
CA ILE A 171 -0.59 1.16 11.43
C ILE A 171 -2.07 1.09 11.74
N ILE A 172 -2.89 1.40 10.75
CA ILE A 172 -4.33 1.58 10.89
C ILE A 172 -5.05 0.46 10.13
N PRO A 173 -5.96 -0.30 10.76
CA PRO A 173 -6.83 -1.24 10.07
C PRO A 173 -7.60 -0.59 8.92
N GLU A 174 -7.92 -1.36 7.88
CA GLU A 174 -8.64 -0.85 6.70
C GLU A 174 -9.98 -0.20 7.05
N SER A 175 -10.75 -0.80 7.94
CA SER A 175 -12.03 -0.25 8.41
C SER A 175 -11.88 1.11 9.07
N GLU A 176 -10.81 1.31 9.85
CA GLU A 176 -10.58 2.55 10.59
C GLU A 176 -10.10 3.68 9.67
N ILE A 177 -9.18 3.40 8.74
CA ILE A 177 -8.73 4.43 7.80
C ILE A 177 -9.84 4.81 6.81
N ILE A 178 -10.68 3.86 6.39
CA ILE A 178 -11.85 4.14 5.56
C ILE A 178 -12.81 5.05 6.31
N SER A 179 -13.08 4.74 7.59
CA SER A 179 -13.94 5.58 8.44
C SER A 179 -13.37 7.01 8.58
N SER A 180 -12.07 7.14 8.85
CA SER A 180 -11.40 8.45 8.92
C SER A 180 -11.42 9.19 7.58
N PHE A 181 -11.26 8.49 6.46
CA PHE A 181 -11.33 9.09 5.13
C PHE A 181 -12.74 9.61 4.81
N LEU A 182 -13.79 8.87 5.20
CA LEU A 182 -15.18 9.26 5.02
C LEU A 182 -15.53 10.57 5.72
N GLU A 183 -14.92 10.87 6.87
CA GLU A 183 -15.10 12.16 7.57
C GLU A 183 -14.72 13.37 6.69
N HIS A 184 -13.84 13.16 5.73
CA HIS A 184 -13.35 14.16 4.79
C HIS A 184 -14.14 14.20 3.46
N LEU A 185 -15.11 13.31 3.26
CA LEU A 185 -15.88 13.14 2.02
C LEU A 185 -17.38 13.46 2.19
N LYS A 186 -17.73 14.35 3.12
CA LYS A 186 -19.14 14.70 3.42
C LYS A 186 -19.92 15.19 2.20
N GLU A 187 -19.26 15.94 1.31
CA GLU A 187 -19.85 16.55 0.12
C GLU A 187 -19.82 15.64 -1.12
N VAL A 188 -19.42 14.38 -0.97
CA VAL A 188 -19.42 13.37 -2.03
C VAL A 188 -20.67 12.53 -1.91
N ALA A 189 -21.28 12.18 -3.05
CA ALA A 189 -22.50 11.38 -3.09
C ALA A 189 -22.29 9.99 -2.46
N ASP A 190 -23.30 9.50 -1.75
CA ASP A 190 -23.22 8.24 -1.00
C ASP A 190 -23.04 7.02 -1.90
N GLU A 191 -23.44 7.10 -3.17
CA GLU A 191 -23.25 6.03 -4.16
C GLU A 191 -21.77 5.63 -4.35
N TYR A 192 -20.85 6.57 -4.11
CA TYR A 192 -19.40 6.33 -4.19
C TYR A 192 -18.76 5.91 -2.87
N LYS A 193 -19.48 5.98 -1.74
CA LYS A 193 -18.97 5.66 -0.40
C LYS A 193 -18.99 4.16 -0.11
N LYS A 194 -18.55 3.36 -1.08
CA LYS A 194 -18.37 1.91 -0.96
C LYS A 194 -16.91 1.62 -0.64
N ASP A 195 -16.63 0.69 0.27
CA ASP A 195 -15.28 0.38 0.75
C ASP A 195 -14.27 0.10 -0.38
N GLU A 196 -14.73 -0.58 -1.44
CA GLU A 196 -13.91 -0.86 -2.62
C GLU A 196 -13.47 0.41 -3.36
N ILE A 197 -14.39 1.38 -3.52
CA ILE A 197 -14.12 2.67 -4.17
C ILE A 197 -13.22 3.53 -3.28
N LEU A 198 -13.49 3.59 -1.98
CA LEU A 198 -12.70 4.35 -1.02
C LEU A 198 -11.26 3.85 -0.95
N THR A 199 -11.09 2.53 -0.89
CA THR A 199 -9.78 1.87 -0.96
C THR A 199 -9.04 2.19 -2.25
N ARG A 200 -9.75 2.19 -3.38
CA ARG A 200 -9.19 2.53 -4.69
C ARG A 200 -8.72 3.98 -4.74
N TRP A 201 -9.53 4.91 -4.24
CA TRP A 201 -9.15 6.33 -4.13
C TRP A 201 -7.92 6.52 -3.24
N LEU A 202 -7.86 5.90 -2.06
CA LEU A 202 -6.67 5.96 -1.20
C LEU A 202 -5.41 5.44 -1.93
N SER A 203 -5.57 4.40 -2.75
CA SER A 203 -4.49 3.76 -3.50
C SER A 203 -3.91 4.64 -4.62
N ILE A 204 -4.55 5.75 -4.99
CA ILE A 204 -3.97 6.72 -5.95
C ILE A 204 -2.85 7.54 -5.31
N SER A 205 -2.83 7.65 -3.98
CA SER A 205 -1.77 8.30 -3.23
C SER A 205 -0.46 7.53 -3.33
N LYS A 206 0.65 8.27 -3.38
CA LYS A 206 2.01 7.75 -3.20
C LYS A 206 2.44 7.79 -1.73
N ASN A 207 1.79 8.62 -0.93
CA ASN A 207 2.18 8.92 0.45
C ASN A 207 1.46 8.04 1.48
N ILE A 208 0.32 7.44 1.11
CA ILE A 208 -0.43 6.47 1.90
C ILE A 208 -0.43 5.13 1.16
N SER A 209 -0.20 4.01 1.87
CA SER A 209 -0.27 2.68 1.28
C SER A 209 -0.60 1.59 2.29
N LYS A 210 -0.99 0.41 1.78
CA LYS A 210 -1.21 -0.80 2.57
C LYS A 210 0.09 -1.57 2.75
N ASN A 211 0.28 -2.13 3.94
CA ASN A 211 1.28 -3.15 4.21
C ASN A 211 0.77 -4.54 3.74
N PRO A 212 1.60 -5.60 3.78
CA PRO A 212 1.19 -6.93 3.36
C PRO A 212 0.10 -7.60 4.21
N LEU A 213 -0.24 -7.06 5.39
CA LEU A 213 -1.36 -7.49 6.22
C LEU A 213 -2.67 -6.75 5.90
N GLY A 214 -2.65 -5.79 4.96
CA GLY A 214 -3.82 -4.99 4.60
C GLY A 214 -4.02 -3.75 5.46
N GLU A 215 -3.08 -3.43 6.35
CA GLU A 215 -3.18 -2.25 7.21
C GLU A 215 -2.49 -1.05 6.56
N TRP A 216 -2.97 0.15 6.85
CA TRP A 216 -2.59 1.38 6.18
C TRP A 216 -1.75 2.30 7.05
N GLY A 217 -0.99 3.15 6.39
CA GLY A 217 -0.26 4.24 7.02
C GLY A 217 0.60 4.98 6.00
N LYS A 218 1.56 5.77 6.47
CA LYS A 218 2.47 6.49 5.59
C LYS A 218 3.41 5.53 4.86
N THR A 219 3.52 5.67 3.54
CA THR A 219 4.38 4.83 2.68
C THR A 219 5.86 4.87 3.06
N LYS A 220 6.33 5.93 3.74
CA LYS A 220 7.72 6.04 4.19
C LYS A 220 8.02 5.19 5.43
N SER A 221 7.03 4.83 6.22
CA SER A 221 7.20 4.03 7.43
C SER A 221 7.69 2.62 7.10
N SER A 222 8.61 2.10 7.92
CA SER A 222 9.03 0.69 7.85
C SER A 222 7.92 -0.29 8.21
N ASN A 223 6.86 0.18 8.88
CA ASN A 223 5.71 -0.63 9.26
C ASN A 223 4.74 -0.85 8.08
N ILE A 224 4.86 0.01 7.06
CA ILE A 224 4.03 0.00 5.86
C ILE A 224 4.82 -0.52 4.66
N LYS A 225 5.94 0.13 4.35
CA LYS A 225 6.82 -0.27 3.25
C LYS A 225 7.96 -1.13 3.76
N ILE A 226 7.69 -2.44 3.77
CA ILE A 226 8.60 -3.49 4.23
C ILE A 226 9.89 -3.54 3.40
N LYS A 227 11.04 -3.33 4.05
CA LYS A 227 12.36 -3.32 3.39
C LYS A 227 13.11 -4.63 3.57
N GLY A 228 12.88 -5.36 4.66
CA GLY A 228 13.61 -6.59 4.95
C GLY A 228 12.96 -7.48 6.00
N VAL A 229 13.70 -8.51 6.41
CA VAL A 229 13.22 -9.58 7.32
C VAL A 229 12.82 -9.01 8.69
N ARG A 230 13.56 -8.04 9.23
CA ARG A 230 13.22 -7.38 10.51
C ARG A 230 11.85 -6.70 10.52
N ASP A 231 11.45 -6.09 9.40
CA ASP A 231 10.16 -5.41 9.29
C ASP A 231 9.02 -6.44 9.22
N TYR A 232 9.23 -7.55 8.49
CA TYR A 232 8.31 -8.68 8.53
C TYR A 232 8.19 -9.28 9.93
N ALA A 233 9.33 -9.45 10.64
CA ALA A 233 9.34 -9.94 12.01
C ALA A 233 8.56 -9.02 12.96
N TYR A 234 8.68 -7.70 12.78
CA TYR A 234 7.93 -6.71 13.54
C TYR A 234 6.42 -6.90 13.32
N LEU A 235 5.98 -7.01 12.07
CA LEU A 235 4.56 -7.26 11.76
C LEU A 235 4.03 -8.58 12.30
N ILE A 236 4.80 -9.67 12.21
CA ILE A 236 4.41 -10.97 12.79
C ILE A 236 4.25 -10.86 14.30
N LEU A 237 5.22 -10.28 14.99
CA LEU A 237 5.15 -10.12 16.45
C LEU A 237 3.97 -9.26 16.86
N ARG A 238 3.74 -8.12 16.17
CA ARG A 238 2.59 -7.25 16.46
C ARG A 238 1.26 -7.98 16.26
N LYS A 239 1.11 -8.72 15.16
CA LYS A 239 -0.08 -9.52 14.86
C LYS A 239 -0.28 -10.67 15.85
N HIS A 240 0.80 -11.30 16.31
CA HIS A 240 0.76 -12.41 17.26
C HIS A 240 0.43 -11.94 18.69
N GLY A 241 0.85 -10.72 19.06
CA GLY A 241 0.48 -10.09 20.34
C GLY A 241 1.17 -10.68 21.59
N SER A 242 2.13 -11.59 21.43
CA SER A 242 2.91 -12.16 22.53
C SER A 242 4.31 -12.61 22.10
N PRO A 243 5.27 -12.75 23.03
CA PRO A 243 6.64 -13.11 22.68
C PRO A 243 6.74 -14.49 22.01
N ILE A 244 7.45 -14.55 20.89
CA ILE A 244 7.63 -15.79 20.10
C ILE A 244 9.08 -16.08 19.80
N HIS A 245 9.38 -17.36 19.56
CA HIS A 245 10.73 -17.81 19.29
C HIS A 245 11.13 -17.41 17.87
N PHE A 246 12.38 -16.96 17.65
CA PHE A 246 12.82 -16.49 16.32
C PHE A 246 12.66 -17.52 15.20
N ARG A 247 12.72 -18.82 15.52
CA ARG A 247 12.41 -19.91 14.57
C ARG A 247 10.96 -19.88 14.11
N GLU A 248 10.03 -19.66 15.04
CA GLU A 248 8.61 -19.53 14.75
C GLU A 248 8.33 -18.24 13.97
N VAL A 249 9.02 -17.14 14.32
CA VAL A 249 8.96 -15.90 13.53
C VAL A 249 9.31 -16.17 12.07
N ALA A 250 10.45 -16.84 11.79
CA ALA A 250 10.88 -17.14 10.42
C ALA A 250 9.86 -18.02 9.67
N LYS A 251 9.27 -18.99 10.36
CA LYS A 251 8.20 -19.85 9.82
C LYS A 251 6.96 -19.03 9.47
N LEU A 252 6.44 -18.24 10.42
CA LEU A 252 5.27 -17.39 10.23
C LEU A 252 5.48 -16.33 9.14
N ILE A 253 6.69 -15.78 8.97
CA ILE A 253 6.99 -14.89 7.84
C ILE A 253 6.78 -15.62 6.52
N SER A 254 7.21 -16.88 6.44
CA SER A 254 7.07 -17.69 5.23
C SER A 254 5.62 -18.05 4.95
N GLU A 255 4.85 -18.39 5.99
CA GLU A 255 3.43 -18.75 5.87
C GLU A 255 2.53 -17.55 5.55
N VAL A 256 2.71 -16.43 6.27
CA VAL A 256 1.83 -15.26 6.16
C VAL A 256 2.15 -14.43 4.92
N PHE A 257 3.43 -14.26 4.56
CA PHE A 257 3.83 -13.37 3.48
C PHE A 257 4.30 -14.08 2.21
N ASN A 258 4.32 -15.42 2.21
CA ASN A 258 4.86 -16.22 1.11
C ASN A 258 6.29 -15.79 0.71
N LYS A 259 7.13 -15.53 1.73
CA LYS A 259 8.52 -15.07 1.60
C LYS A 259 9.46 -16.05 2.26
N LYS A 260 10.50 -16.50 1.55
CA LYS A 260 11.55 -17.32 2.17
C LYS A 260 12.26 -16.53 3.27
N ALA A 261 12.06 -16.94 4.51
CA ALA A 261 12.77 -16.38 5.66
C ALA A 261 13.70 -17.43 6.26
N HIS A 262 15.00 -17.18 6.20
CA HIS A 262 15.99 -18.04 6.82
C HIS A 262 16.07 -17.80 8.32
N VAL A 263 16.08 -18.87 9.10
CA VAL A 263 16.11 -18.83 10.56
C VAL A 263 17.32 -18.03 11.09
N ALA A 264 18.52 -18.29 10.56
CA ALA A 264 19.75 -17.62 10.99
C ALA A 264 19.72 -16.12 10.67
N THR A 265 19.30 -15.75 9.46
CA THR A 265 19.15 -14.34 9.06
C THR A 265 18.10 -13.64 9.92
N THR A 266 16.96 -14.27 10.16
CA THR A 266 15.89 -13.71 11.00
C THR A 266 16.40 -13.42 12.41
N HIS A 267 17.17 -14.35 13.00
CA HIS A 267 17.78 -14.13 14.31
C HIS A 267 18.75 -12.94 14.31
N ASN A 268 19.66 -12.88 13.32
CA ASN A 268 20.68 -11.83 13.21
C ASN A 268 20.08 -10.43 12.93
N GLU A 269 18.94 -10.38 12.25
CA GLU A 269 18.26 -9.12 11.94
C GLU A 269 17.44 -8.62 13.14
N ILE A 270 16.73 -9.52 13.84
CA ILE A 270 15.94 -9.17 15.03
C ILE A 270 16.85 -8.70 16.17
N ILE A 271 17.98 -9.38 16.42
CA ILE A 271 18.89 -9.03 17.53
C ILE A 271 19.53 -7.64 17.36
N LYS A 272 19.72 -7.18 16.12
CA LYS A 272 20.32 -5.87 15.80
C LYS A 272 19.31 -4.72 15.81
N ASP A 273 18.03 -5.02 15.79
CA ASP A 273 16.98 -4.02 15.64
C ASP A 273 16.42 -3.62 17.02
N PRO A 274 16.47 -2.31 17.37
CA PRO A 274 16.11 -1.82 18.70
C PRO A 274 14.60 -1.92 19.01
N ARG A 275 13.76 -2.27 18.03
CA ARG A 275 12.33 -2.52 18.25
C ARG A 275 12.06 -3.83 18.97
N PHE A 276 13.04 -4.73 19.05
CA PHE A 276 12.89 -6.04 19.68
C PHE A 276 13.65 -6.14 20.99
N VAL A 277 13.12 -6.97 21.88
CA VAL A 277 13.72 -7.28 23.18
C VAL A 277 13.78 -8.80 23.35
N LEU A 278 14.95 -9.32 23.70
CA LEU A 278 15.13 -10.72 24.05
C LEU A 278 14.64 -10.97 25.49
N VAL A 279 13.54 -11.70 25.65
CA VAL A 279 12.89 -11.94 26.96
C VAL A 279 13.19 -13.32 27.55
N GLY A 280 13.62 -14.26 26.70
CA GLY A 280 14.00 -15.62 27.07
C GLY A 280 14.91 -16.27 26.01
N ARG A 281 15.25 -17.55 26.17
CA ARG A 281 16.13 -18.26 25.22
C ARG A 281 15.50 -18.30 23.82
N GLY A 282 15.97 -17.41 22.94
CA GLY A 282 15.47 -17.24 21.58
C GLY A 282 14.06 -16.64 21.48
N LEU A 283 13.46 -16.19 22.60
CA LEU A 283 12.14 -15.55 22.62
C LEU A 283 12.28 -14.04 22.50
N TYR A 284 11.64 -13.47 21.50
CA TYR A 284 11.65 -12.04 21.23
C TYR A 284 10.27 -11.43 21.45
N ALA A 285 10.26 -10.22 21.97
CA ALA A 285 9.08 -9.39 22.20
C ALA A 285 9.28 -8.02 21.54
N LEU A 286 8.20 -7.28 21.30
CA LEU A 286 8.32 -5.88 20.91
C LEU A 286 8.67 -5.01 22.12
N LYS A 287 9.54 -4.03 21.91
CA LYS A 287 9.97 -3.09 22.96
C LYS A 287 8.80 -2.28 23.53
N GLU A 288 7.84 -1.92 22.69
CA GLU A 288 6.63 -1.18 23.07
C GLU A 288 5.73 -1.94 24.06
N TRP A 289 5.86 -3.27 24.17
CA TRP A 289 5.12 -4.07 25.14
C TRP A 289 5.66 -3.94 26.58
N GLY A 290 6.74 -3.18 26.79
CA GLY A 290 7.26 -2.88 28.12
C GLY A 290 8.12 -3.98 28.75
N TYR A 291 8.49 -5.01 27.98
CA TYR A 291 9.36 -6.07 28.47
C TYR A 291 10.81 -5.60 28.65
N SER A 292 11.42 -5.91 29.79
CA SER A 292 12.82 -5.57 30.09
C SER A 292 13.79 -6.72 29.78
N THR A 293 15.02 -6.38 29.40
CA THR A 293 16.15 -7.32 29.32
C THR A 293 16.69 -7.64 30.73
N GLY A 294 17.31 -8.82 30.91
CA GLY A 294 18.03 -9.16 32.17
C GLY A 294 17.75 -10.55 32.71
N ILE A 295 18.23 -10.87 33.92
CA ILE A 295 17.90 -12.11 34.65
C ILE A 295 16.62 -11.88 35.47
N VAL A 296 15.78 -12.89 35.66
CA VAL A 296 14.49 -12.74 36.40
C VAL A 296 14.74 -12.15 37.79
N ARG A 297 15.87 -12.55 38.40
CA ARG A 297 16.42 -11.95 39.62
C ARG A 297 16.53 -10.42 39.56
N ASP A 298 17.09 -9.86 38.51
CA ASP A 298 17.37 -8.42 38.43
C ASP A 298 16.05 -7.62 38.32
N VAL A 299 15.08 -8.16 37.58
CA VAL A 299 13.72 -7.61 37.51
C VAL A 299 13.02 -7.66 38.87
N ILE A 300 13.13 -8.78 39.59
CA ILE A 300 12.59 -8.90 40.96
C ILE A 300 13.27 -7.87 41.89
N LEU A 301 14.59 -7.67 41.78
CA LEU A 301 15.34 -6.69 42.57
C LEU A 301 14.85 -5.26 42.30
N GLU A 302 14.67 -4.86 41.04
CA GLU A 302 14.14 -3.55 40.69
C GLU A 302 12.72 -3.32 41.19
N ILE A 303 11.84 -4.32 41.05
CA ILE A 303 10.46 -4.25 41.53
C ILE A 303 10.41 -4.04 43.05
N ILE A 304 11.21 -4.79 43.82
CA ILE A 304 11.26 -4.66 45.28
C ILE A 304 11.91 -3.33 45.67
N LYS A 305 12.96 -2.86 44.99
CA LYS A 305 13.57 -1.55 45.24
C LYS A 305 12.59 -0.40 45.01
N LYS A 306 11.75 -0.49 43.96
CA LYS A 306 10.80 0.57 43.58
C LYS A 306 9.54 0.57 44.44
N ASN A 307 9.07 -0.59 44.90
CA ASN A 307 7.78 -0.72 45.58
C ASN A 307 7.90 -1.05 47.08
N GLY A 308 9.13 -1.24 47.59
CA GLY A 308 9.37 -1.73 48.94
C GLY A 308 9.09 -3.24 49.10
N PRO A 309 9.08 -3.75 50.34
CA PRO A 309 8.84 -5.16 50.61
C PRO A 309 7.46 -5.63 50.12
N LEU A 310 7.42 -6.72 49.36
CA LEU A 310 6.19 -7.23 48.73
C LEU A 310 5.95 -8.71 49.07
N ASN A 311 4.68 -9.12 49.05
CA ASN A 311 4.32 -10.53 49.18
C ASN A 311 4.55 -11.28 47.85
N LYS A 312 4.50 -12.61 47.92
CA LYS A 312 4.77 -13.50 46.79
C LYS A 312 3.84 -13.22 45.62
N GLU A 313 2.53 -13.06 45.88
CA GLU A 313 1.51 -12.87 44.84
C GLU A 313 1.72 -11.55 44.08
N LYS A 314 1.98 -10.44 44.80
CA LYS A 314 2.22 -9.13 44.16
C LYS A 314 3.53 -9.11 43.36
N ILE A 315 4.56 -9.83 43.81
CA ILE A 315 5.80 -9.96 43.03
C ILE A 315 5.54 -10.76 41.76
N LEU A 316 4.82 -11.89 41.84
CA LEU A 316 4.43 -12.68 40.67
C LEU A 316 3.68 -11.81 39.65
N GLU A 317 2.66 -11.09 40.09
CA GLU A 317 1.86 -10.22 39.22
C GLU A 317 2.71 -9.13 38.55
N LYS A 318 3.53 -8.41 39.33
CA LYS A 318 4.38 -7.32 38.81
C LYS A 318 5.48 -7.83 37.88
N VAL A 319 6.13 -8.94 38.23
CA VAL A 319 7.18 -9.54 37.37
C VAL A 319 6.58 -10.08 36.09
N MET A 320 5.39 -10.69 36.13
CA MET A 320 4.72 -11.18 34.91
C MET A 320 4.21 -10.04 34.02
N LYS A 321 3.93 -8.86 34.58
CA LYS A 321 3.64 -7.63 33.83
C LYS A 321 4.89 -7.05 33.15
N GLU A 322 6.02 -7.03 33.83
CA GLU A 322 7.29 -6.47 33.30
C GLU A 322 8.10 -7.49 32.47
N ARG A 323 7.82 -8.79 32.61
CA ARG A 323 8.55 -9.87 31.95
C ARG A 323 7.70 -11.13 31.72
N TYR A 324 7.73 -11.66 30.49
CA TYR A 324 7.11 -12.95 30.20
C TYR A 324 7.93 -14.14 30.74
N VAL A 325 7.59 -14.61 31.94
CA VAL A 325 8.22 -15.76 32.60
C VAL A 325 7.20 -16.62 33.35
N LYS A 326 7.49 -17.92 33.46
CA LYS A 326 6.64 -18.84 34.22
C LYS A 326 6.71 -18.52 35.72
N ALA A 327 5.58 -18.64 36.42
CA ALA A 327 5.48 -18.43 37.86
C ALA A 327 6.56 -19.22 38.64
N ASN A 328 6.82 -20.46 38.26
CA ASN A 328 7.84 -21.30 38.90
C ASN A 328 9.24 -20.70 38.77
N THR A 329 9.58 -20.05 37.66
CA THR A 329 10.88 -19.40 37.49
C THR A 329 11.05 -18.22 38.44
N ILE A 330 9.98 -17.44 38.67
CA ILE A 330 9.97 -16.34 39.65
C ILE A 330 10.15 -16.91 41.06
N ILE A 331 9.43 -17.98 41.40
CA ILE A 331 9.49 -18.62 42.71
C ILE A 331 10.89 -19.16 43.01
N VAL A 332 11.51 -19.86 42.05
CA VAL A 332 12.88 -20.39 42.21
C VAL A 332 13.90 -19.26 42.41
N ASN A 333 13.74 -18.12 41.72
CA ASN A 333 14.61 -16.97 41.93
C ASN A 333 14.40 -16.32 43.31
N LEU A 334 13.16 -16.22 43.79
CA LEU A 334 12.82 -15.69 45.12
C LEU A 334 13.37 -16.56 46.27
N GLN A 335 13.60 -17.84 46.02
CA GLN A 335 14.21 -18.76 46.98
C GLN A 335 15.73 -18.59 47.11
N ASN A 336 16.36 -17.75 46.28
CA ASN A 336 17.80 -17.56 46.33
C ASN A 336 18.19 -16.66 47.53
N PRO A 337 18.80 -17.21 48.59
CA PRO A 337 19.08 -16.49 49.83
C PRO A 337 20.22 -15.48 49.67
N LYS A 338 20.90 -15.43 48.52
CA LYS A 338 21.94 -14.44 48.24
C LYS A 338 21.37 -13.07 47.87
N TYR A 339 20.12 -13.00 47.43
CA TYR A 339 19.52 -11.76 46.90
C TYR A 339 18.22 -11.35 47.59
N PHE A 340 17.48 -12.31 48.14
CA PHE A 340 16.16 -12.06 48.74
C PHE A 340 16.07 -12.68 50.13
N LYS A 341 15.44 -11.96 51.06
CA LYS A 341 15.07 -12.45 52.40
C LYS A 341 13.64 -12.07 52.72
N LYS A 342 13.01 -12.80 53.65
CA LYS A 342 11.70 -12.41 54.20
C LYS A 342 11.88 -11.56 55.45
N ASN A 343 11.11 -10.50 55.59
CA ASN A 343 11.06 -9.70 56.81
C ASN A 343 10.15 -10.36 57.87
N LYS A 344 10.04 -9.72 59.06
CA LYS A 344 9.20 -10.21 60.17
C LYS A 344 7.70 -10.31 59.81
N GLN A 345 7.24 -9.61 58.78
CA GLN A 345 5.86 -9.67 58.27
C GLN A 345 5.70 -10.70 57.11
N GLY A 346 6.73 -11.49 56.79
CA GLY A 346 6.67 -12.49 55.73
C GLY A 346 6.79 -11.94 54.30
N LEU A 347 7.08 -10.64 54.15
CA LEU A 347 7.27 -9.97 52.86
C LEU A 347 8.71 -10.13 52.37
N TYR A 348 8.90 -10.31 51.06
CA TYR A 348 10.22 -10.36 50.45
C TYR A 348 10.83 -8.96 50.37
N THR A 349 12.08 -8.85 50.80
CA THR A 349 12.94 -7.67 50.66
C THR A 349 14.23 -8.05 49.94
N THR A 350 14.87 -7.07 49.31
CA THR A 350 16.25 -7.24 48.83
C THR A 350 17.18 -7.32 50.04
N LEU A 351 18.29 -8.04 49.88
CA LEU A 351 19.34 -8.13 50.90
C LEU A 351 20.13 -6.85 51.07
#